data_AF-A0A9E0ZS72-F1
#
_entry.id   AF-A0A9E0ZS72-F1
#
_cell.length_a   1.000
_cell.length_b   1.000
_cell.length_c   1.000
_cell.angle_alpha   90.00
_cell.angle_beta   90.00
_cell.angle_gamma   90.00
#
_symmetry.space_group_name_H-M   'P 1'
#
loop_
_entity.id
_entity.type
_entity.pdbx_description
1 polymer ?
#
loop_
_entity_poly.entity_id
_entity_poly.type
_entity_poly.pdbx_seq_one_letter_code
_entity_poly.pdbx_strand_id
1 'polypeptide(L)'
;GLQEGKEGNFLSDTFWPTVIAQSGWLGFAAFCMAILSMLTYIINSRKTDIYYFWVALSIIVHDLISSFAAPAFFYPSAMAPFLFLGLITSIHEFPRKEKKAKE
;
A
#
# COMPACT_ATOMS: atom_id res chain seq x y z
N GLY A 1 -12.11 -26.75 -22.33
CA GLY A 1 -12.52 -26.48 -23.71
C GLY A 1 -11.77 -25.27 -24.19
N LEU A 2 -11.09 -25.39 -25.34
CA LEU A 2 -10.54 -24.26 -26.08
C LEU A 2 -11.70 -23.39 -26.57
N GLN A 3 -11.94 -22.27 -25.89
CA GLN A 3 -12.67 -21.15 -26.47
C GLN A 3 -11.66 -20.05 -26.74
N GLU A 4 -11.45 -19.74 -28.02
CA GLU A 4 -10.83 -18.50 -28.47
C GLU A 4 -11.78 -17.35 -28.12
N GLY A 5 -11.59 -16.78 -26.92
CA GLY A 5 -12.29 -15.59 -26.48
C GLY A 5 -11.64 -14.35 -27.07
N LYS A 6 -12.14 -13.90 -28.23
CA LYS A 6 -12.15 -12.46 -28.53
C LYS A 6 -12.71 -11.73 -27.30
N GLU A 7 -11.95 -10.80 -26.72
CA GLU A 7 -12.24 -10.05 -25.47
C GLU A 7 -11.87 -10.75 -24.15
N GLY A 8 -11.03 -11.78 -24.16
CA GLY A 8 -10.49 -12.38 -22.93
C GLY A 8 -9.28 -11.63 -22.38
N ASN A 9 -9.40 -10.33 -22.09
CA ASN A 9 -8.37 -9.66 -21.29
C ASN A 9 -8.33 -10.38 -19.94
N PHE A 10 -7.20 -11.00 -19.58
CA PHE A 10 -7.08 -11.81 -18.37
C PHE A 10 -7.40 -10.92 -17.16
N LEU A 11 -8.65 -10.95 -16.70
CA LEU A 11 -9.14 -10.28 -15.47
C LEU A 11 -8.31 -10.69 -14.24
N SER A 12 -7.51 -11.75 -14.34
CA SER A 12 -6.58 -12.23 -13.33
C SER A 12 -5.30 -11.38 -13.19
N ASP A 13 -4.92 -10.57 -14.18
CA ASP A 13 -3.63 -9.87 -14.17
C ASP A 13 -3.72 -8.45 -13.60
N THR A 14 -4.93 -7.96 -13.33
CA THR A 14 -5.15 -6.59 -12.86
C THR A 14 -5.73 -6.57 -11.45
N PHE A 15 -5.04 -5.90 -10.52
CA PHE A 15 -5.44 -5.82 -9.11
C PHE A 15 -6.80 -5.13 -8.90
N TRP A 16 -7.00 -3.97 -9.54
CA TRP A 16 -8.13 -3.08 -9.28
C TRP A 16 -9.50 -3.67 -9.65
N PRO A 17 -9.68 -4.34 -10.81
CA PRO A 17 -10.91 -5.07 -11.12
C PRO A 17 -11.24 -6.16 -10.09
N THR A 18 -10.23 -6.80 -9.51
CA THR A 18 -10.42 -7.86 -8.51
C THR A 18 -11.00 -7.30 -7.20
N VAL A 19 -10.48 -6.17 -6.71
CA VAL A 19 -11.00 -5.49 -5.51
C VAL A 19 -12.46 -5.09 -5.69
N ILE A 20 -12.76 -4.53 -6.86
CA ILE A 20 -14.10 -4.17 -7.31
C ILE A 20 -15.03 -5.39 -7.33
N ALA A 21 -14.59 -6.51 -7.89
CA ALA A 21 -15.42 -7.70 -8.05
C ALA A 21 -15.71 -8.40 -6.70
N GLN A 22 -14.74 -8.42 -5.79
CA GLN A 22 -14.90 -9.09 -4.49
C GLN A 22 -15.63 -8.25 -3.45
N SER A 23 -15.32 -6.95 -3.37
CA SER A 23 -15.78 -6.07 -2.28
C SER A 23 -16.78 -5.01 -2.74
N GLY A 24 -17.06 -4.94 -4.04
CA GLY A 24 -17.92 -3.92 -4.62
C GLY A 24 -17.32 -2.51 -4.57
N TRP A 25 -18.15 -1.52 -4.93
CA TRP A 25 -17.73 -0.11 -5.01
C TRP A 25 -17.41 0.47 -3.63
N LEU A 26 -18.11 0.04 -2.58
CA LEU A 26 -17.84 0.48 -1.20
C LEU A 26 -16.47 0.01 -0.72
N GLY A 27 -16.13 -1.26 -0.94
CA GLY A 27 -14.81 -1.79 -0.59
C GLY A 27 -13.68 -1.12 -1.36
N PHE A 28 -13.88 -0.89 -2.67
CA PHE A 28 -12.94 -0.12 -3.49
C PHE A 28 -12.71 1.31 -2.95
N ALA A 29 -13.79 2.02 -2.61
CA ALA A 29 -13.69 3.36 -2.05
C ALA A 29 -12.95 3.38 -0.70
N ALA A 30 -13.26 2.42 0.19
CA ALA A 30 -12.58 2.27 1.47
C ALA A 30 -11.09 1.97 1.31
N PHE A 31 -10.74 1.09 0.36
CA PHE A 31 -9.35 0.76 0.05
C PHE A 31 -8.56 1.97 -0.47
N CYS A 32 -9.14 2.73 -1.40
CA CYS A 32 -8.55 3.98 -1.87
C CYS A 32 -8.35 4.99 -0.73
N MET A 33 -9.33 5.14 0.18
CA MET A 33 -9.18 5.99 1.36
C MET A 33 -8.06 5.53 2.29
N ALA A 34 -7.90 4.22 2.49
CA ALA A 34 -6.81 3.68 3.31
C ALA A 34 -5.44 4.00 2.70
N ILE A 35 -5.24 3.80 1.40
CA ILE A 35 -4.00 4.19 0.70
C ILE A 35 -3.73 5.70 0.85
N LEU A 36 -4.74 6.54 0.65
CA LEU A 36 -4.60 7.98 0.79
C LEU A 36 -4.25 8.40 2.22
N SER A 37 -4.86 7.77 3.23
CA SER A 37 -4.52 8.04 4.64
C SER A 37 -3.06 7.68 4.95
N MET A 38 -2.58 6.57 4.39
CA MET A 38 -1.22 6.08 4.56
C MET A 38 -0.20 7.00 3.88
N LEU A 39 -0.49 7.44 2.65
CA LEU A 39 0.32 8.43 1.94
C LEU A 39 0.38 9.76 2.72
N THR A 40 -0.75 10.23 3.24
CA THR A 40 -0.82 11.46 4.03
C THR A 40 0.03 11.36 5.31
N TYR A 41 0.00 10.20 5.98
CA TYR A 41 0.84 9.92 7.14
C TYR A 41 2.34 9.98 6.81
N ILE A 42 2.76 9.32 5.72
CA ILE A 42 4.15 9.31 5.27
C ILE A 42 4.61 10.74 4.91
N ILE A 43 3.80 11.49 4.16
CA ILE A 43 4.11 12.88 3.77
C ILE A 43 4.27 13.77 5.00
N ASN A 44 3.40 13.64 6.00
CA ASN A 44 3.53 14.41 7.25
C ASN A 44 4.79 14.04 8.05
N SER A 45 5.26 12.80 7.92
CA SER A 45 6.46 12.32 8.60
C SER A 45 7.75 12.93 8.05
N ARG A 46 7.73 13.49 6.83
CA ARG A 46 8.84 14.27 6.22
C ARG A 46 9.39 15.36 7.13
N LYS A 47 8.53 16.00 7.93
CA LYS A 47 8.93 17.10 8.83
C LYS A 47 9.80 16.63 10.00
N THR A 48 9.78 15.33 10.31
CA THR A 48 10.43 14.75 11.48
C THR A 48 11.73 14.06 11.09
N ASP A 49 11.69 13.24 10.03
CA ASP A 49 12.85 12.48 9.56
C ASP A 49 12.77 12.27 8.04
N ILE A 50 13.72 12.84 7.32
CA ILE A 50 13.77 12.80 5.86
C ILE A 50 14.18 11.42 5.33
N TYR A 51 14.97 10.65 6.08
CA TYR A 51 15.41 9.31 5.67
C TYR A 51 14.26 8.33 5.78
N TYR A 52 13.51 8.38 6.89
CA TYR A 52 12.27 7.63 7.05
C TYR A 52 11.29 7.90 5.90
N PHE A 53 11.08 9.18 5.57
CA PHE A 53 10.18 9.59 4.51
C PHE A 53 10.54 8.96 3.16
N TRP A 54 11.82 9.01 2.75
CA TRP A 54 12.24 8.45 1.47
C TRP A 54 12.09 6.93 1.39
N VAL A 55 12.39 6.22 2.48
CA VAL A 55 12.24 4.76 2.53
C VAL A 55 10.76 4.37 2.46
N ALA A 56 9.92 4.97 3.32
CA ALA A 56 8.48 4.68 3.36
C ALA A 56 7.79 5.05 2.04
N LEU A 57 8.16 6.18 1.43
CA LEU A 57 7.64 6.61 0.15
C LEU A 57 8.03 5.64 -0.97
N SER A 58 9.30 5.20 -1.01
CA SER A 58 9.78 4.28 -2.05
C SER A 58 9.04 2.96 -2.02
N ILE A 59 8.77 2.42 -0.82
CA ILE A 59 8.01 1.18 -0.64
C ILE A 59 6.58 1.36 -1.17
N ILE A 60 5.86 2.39 -0.73
CA ILE A 60 4.46 2.58 -1.13
C ILE A 60 4.31 2.92 -2.61
N VAL A 61 5.21 3.72 -3.17
CA VAL A 61 5.18 4.03 -4.61
C VAL A 61 5.48 2.78 -5.44
N HIS A 62 6.43 1.94 -5.01
CA HIS A 62 6.72 0.68 -5.68
C HIS A 62 5.50 -0.24 -5.69
N ASP A 63 4.86 -0.47 -4.53
CA ASP A 63 3.66 -1.29 -4.43
C ASP A 63 2.48 -0.71 -5.23
N LEU A 64 2.32 0.62 -5.23
CA LEU A 64 1.26 1.28 -5.99
C LEU A 64 1.45 1.08 -7.50
N ILE A 65 2.66 1.29 -8.03
CA ILE A 65 2.98 1.04 -9.44
C ILE A 65 2.79 -0.44 -9.77
N SER A 66 3.29 -1.33 -8.90
CA SER A 66 3.16 -2.78 -9.06
C SER A 66 1.68 -3.20 -9.11
N SER A 67 0.80 -2.55 -8.33
CA SER A 67 -0.64 -2.84 -8.33
C SER A 67 -1.36 -2.53 -9.64
N PHE A 68 -0.82 -1.64 -10.48
CA PHE A 68 -1.38 -1.39 -11.81
C PHE A 68 -0.96 -2.45 -12.83
N ALA A 69 0.22 -3.06 -12.65
CA ALA A 69 0.78 -4.02 -13.60
C ALA A 69 0.53 -5.49 -13.21
N ALA A 70 0.29 -5.75 -11.93
CA ALA A 70 0.13 -7.10 -11.37
C ALA A 70 -0.82 -7.06 -10.16
N PRO A 71 -1.31 -8.21 -9.66
CA PRO A 71 -2.04 -8.30 -8.39
C PRO A 71 -1.10 -8.14 -7.18
N ALA A 72 -0.35 -7.03 -7.14
CA ALA A 72 0.77 -6.79 -6.23
C ALA A 72 0.44 -7.07 -4.76
N PHE A 73 -0.74 -6.65 -4.27
CA PHE A 73 -1.13 -6.84 -2.88
C PHE A 73 -1.56 -8.27 -2.50
N PHE A 74 -1.78 -9.15 -3.48
CA PHE A 74 -2.23 -10.53 -3.24
C PHE A 74 -1.08 -11.54 -3.22
N TYR A 75 0.13 -11.15 -3.61
CA TYR A 75 1.28 -12.04 -3.54
C TYR A 75 1.86 -12.13 -2.13
N PRO A 76 2.26 -13.32 -1.66
CA PRO A 76 2.93 -13.48 -0.36
C PRO A 76 4.18 -12.61 -0.21
N SER A 77 4.89 -12.33 -1.32
CA SER A 77 6.08 -11.47 -1.34
C SER A 77 5.78 -10.01 -1.00
N ALA A 78 4.56 -9.52 -1.26
CA ALA A 78 4.16 -8.16 -0.91
C ALA A 78 3.94 -7.97 0.59
N MET A 79 3.82 -9.05 1.38
CA MET A 79 3.73 -8.91 2.84
C MET A 79 5.01 -8.33 3.45
N ALA A 80 6.17 -8.69 2.90
CA ALA A 80 7.47 -8.24 3.41
C ALA A 80 7.61 -6.70 3.41
N PRO A 81 7.39 -5.96 2.30
CA PRO A 81 7.49 -4.50 2.29
C PRO A 81 6.53 -3.82 3.27
N PHE A 82 5.29 -4.30 3.42
CA PHE A 82 4.35 -3.76 4.41
C PHE A 82 4.79 -4.00 5.85
N LEU A 83 5.36 -5.17 6.14
CA LEU A 83 5.90 -5.49 7.46
C LEU A 83 7.11 -4.60 7.79
N PHE A 84 8.04 -4.44 6.84
CA PHE A 84 9.16 -3.51 6.98
C PHE A 84 8.70 -2.07 7.22
N LEU A 85 7.73 -1.60 6.43
CA LEU A 85 7.19 -0.27 6.60
C LEU A 85 6.53 -0.10 7.98
N GLY A 86 5.80 -1.09 8.48
CA GLY A 86 5.25 -1.08 9.83
C GLY A 86 6.32 -1.03 10.91
N LEU A 87 7.38 -1.83 10.78
CA LEU A 87 8.50 -1.86 11.73
C LEU A 87 9.26 -0.54 11.78
N ILE A 88 9.60 0.03 10.63
CA ILE A 88 10.29 1.32 10.54
C ILE A 88 9.38 2.43 11.12
N THR A 89 8.08 2.40 10.83
CA THR A 89 7.11 3.36 11.38
C THR A 89 7.04 3.27 12.91
N SER A 90 6.99 2.06 13.44
CA SER A 90 6.99 1.78 14.87
C SER A 90 8.24 2.35 15.56
N ILE A 91 9.42 2.10 15.00
CA ILE A 91 10.70 2.65 15.48
C ILE A 91 10.72 4.17 15.40
N HIS A 92 10.11 4.78 14.37
CA HIS A 92 10.04 6.24 14.27
C HIS A 92 9.08 6.86 15.32
N GLU A 93 8.00 6.17 15.67
CA GLU A 93 6.96 6.68 16.55
C GLU A 93 7.28 6.50 18.05
N PHE A 94 7.92 5.39 18.44
CA PHE A 94 8.34 5.12 19.81
C PHE A 94 9.19 6.23 20.48
N PRO A 95 10.29 6.72 19.87
CA PRO A 95 11.10 7.79 20.47
C PRO A 95 10.34 9.11 20.57
N ARG A 96 9.26 9.29 19.78
CA ARG A 96 8.44 10.51 19.78
C ARG A 96 7.41 10.51 20.91
N LYS A 97 6.80 9.36 21.21
CA LYS A 97 5.89 9.21 22.37
C LYS A 97 6.62 9.39 23.69
N GLU A 98 7.85 8.89 23.80
CA GLU A 98 8.63 9.02 25.04
C GLU A 98 9.03 10.47 25.34
N LYS A 99 9.35 11.29 24.31
CA LYS A 99 9.65 12.71 24.50
C LYS A 99 8.42 13.52 24.93
N LYS A 100 7.25 13.25 24.33
CA LYS A 100 6.00 13.92 24.71
C LYS A 100 5.47 13.50 26.08
N ALA A 101 5.80 12.31 26.56
CA ALA A 101 5.40 11.85 27.90
C ALA A 101 6.27 12.46 29.03
N LYS A 102 7.39 13.11 28.67
CA LYS A 102 8.32 13.76 29.59
C LYS A 102 8.15 15.29 29.64
N GLU A 103 7.28 15.86 28.80
CA GLU A 103 6.85 17.27 28.79
C GLU A 103 5.48 17.42 29.48
#